data_AF-A0A356IQU7-F1
#
_entry.id   AF-A0A356IQU7-F1
#
_cell.length_a   1.000
_cell.length_b   1.000
_cell.length_c   1.000
_cell.angle_alpha   90.00
_cell.angle_beta   90.00
_cell.angle_gamma   90.00
#
_symmetry.space_group_name_H-M   'P 1'
#
loop_
_entity.id
_entity.type
_entity.pdbx_description
1 polymer ?
#
loop_
_entity_poly.entity_id
_entity_poly.type
_entity_poly.pdbx_seq_one_letter_code
_entity_poly.pdbx_strand_id
1 'polypeptide(L)' 'MPVPVGQQGGEYSNEPRPRSGMSMDQVNNQFGAPGEKYAAVGEPPITRWVYDHYTVYFEHDHVIHSVLHRN' A
#
# COMPACT_ATOMS: atom_id res chain seq x y z
N MET A 1 -1.58 -23.50 -27.67
CA MET A 1 -0.49 -22.63 -27.17
C MET A 1 -1.14 -21.45 -26.43
N PRO A 2 -1.13 -21.41 -25.09
CA PRO A 2 -1.40 -20.16 -24.38
C PRO A 2 -0.07 -19.52 -23.98
N VAL A 3 0.17 -18.30 -24.44
CA VAL A 3 1.21 -17.44 -23.88
C VAL A 3 0.63 -16.77 -22.62
N PRO A 4 1.15 -17.03 -21.40
CA PRO A 4 0.83 -16.19 -20.26
C PRO A 4 1.63 -14.89 -20.40
N VAL A 5 0.98 -13.88 -20.97
CA VAL A 5 1.49 -12.51 -20.98
C VAL A 5 1.01 -11.80 -19.73
N GLY A 6 1.93 -11.12 -19.03
CA GLY A 6 1.57 -10.05 -18.11
C GLY A 6 1.83 -10.29 -16.62
N GLN A 7 2.99 -10.83 -16.25
CA GLN A 7 3.58 -10.51 -14.94
C GLN A 7 4.90 -9.77 -15.15
N GLN A 8 4.84 -8.66 -15.88
CA GLN A 8 5.95 -7.69 -15.88
C GLN A 8 5.86 -6.85 -14.61
N GLY A 9 6.96 -6.81 -13.84
CA GLY A 9 7.20 -5.76 -12.86
C GLY A 9 7.33 -6.18 -11.39
N GLY A 10 8.01 -7.30 -11.10
CA GLY A 10 8.31 -7.70 -9.71
C GLY A 10 9.66 -7.22 -9.14
N GLU A 11 10.52 -6.59 -9.95
CA GLU A 11 11.92 -6.26 -9.62
C GLU A 11 12.09 -4.97 -8.81
N TYR A 12 11.07 -4.54 -8.06
CA TYR A 12 11.20 -3.50 -7.02
C TYR A 12 10.83 -4.03 -5.62
N SER A 13 10.71 -5.35 -5.47
CA SER A 13 10.12 -6.01 -4.30
C SER A 13 11.01 -6.13 -3.06
N ASN A 14 12.22 -5.57 -3.05
CA ASN A 14 13.19 -5.88 -1.99
C ASN A 14 13.18 -4.92 -0.79
N GLU A 15 12.20 -4.03 -0.70
CA GLU A 15 11.95 -3.21 0.50
C GLU A 15 10.61 -3.65 1.14
N PRO A 16 10.58 -3.96 2.45
CA PRO A 16 9.37 -4.42 3.14
C PRO A 16 8.36 -3.26 3.24
N ARG A 17 7.54 -3.11 2.21
CA ARG A 17 6.44 -2.15 2.17
C ARG A 17 5.17 -2.80 1.63
N PRO A 18 3.98 -2.33 2.03
CA PRO A 18 2.73 -2.84 1.50
C PRO A 18 2.70 -2.69 -0.02
N ARG A 19 2.40 -3.79 -0.73
CA ARG A 19 2.25 -3.75 -2.19
C ARG A 19 0.92 -3.07 -2.56
N SER A 20 0.93 -2.29 -3.63
CA SER A 20 -0.31 -1.76 -4.22
C SER A 20 -1.25 -2.91 -4.57
N GLY A 21 -2.52 -2.79 -4.17
CA GLY A 21 -3.55 -3.82 -4.31
C GLY A 21 -3.80 -4.67 -3.04
N MET A 22 -3.00 -4.54 -1.98
CA MET A 22 -3.37 -5.15 -0.68
C MET A 22 -4.59 -4.48 -0.07
N SER A 23 -5.47 -5.24 0.55
CA SER A 23 -6.56 -4.70 1.38
C SER A 23 -6.03 -4.18 2.72
N MET A 24 -6.74 -3.24 3.35
CA MET A 24 -6.36 -2.68 4.67
C MET A 24 -6.13 -3.77 5.73
N ASP A 25 -6.95 -4.82 5.71
CA ASP A 25 -6.80 -5.99 6.60
C ASP A 25 -5.45 -6.70 6.39
N GLN A 26 -5.08 -6.94 5.13
CA GLN A 26 -3.83 -7.63 4.79
C GLN A 26 -2.61 -6.82 5.22
N VAL A 27 -2.67 -5.48 5.08
CA VAL A 27 -1.63 -4.58 5.57
C VAL A 27 -1.56 -4.63 7.08
N ASN A 28 -2.69 -4.54 7.77
CA ASN A 28 -2.73 -4.60 9.23
C ASN A 28 -2.21 -5.94 9.77
N ASN A 29 -2.54 -7.05 9.11
CA ASN A 29 -2.08 -8.38 9.52
C ASN A 29 -0.57 -8.60 9.25
N GLN A 30 -0.02 -8.08 8.15
CA GLN A 30 1.40 -8.22 7.83
C GLN A 30 2.31 -7.19 8.51
N PHE A 31 1.87 -5.93 8.60
CA PHE A 31 2.68 -4.80 9.05
C PHE A 31 2.26 -4.28 10.43
N GLY A 32 1.09 -4.66 10.92
CA GLY A 32 0.51 -4.17 12.17
C GLY A 32 -0.34 -2.92 11.98
N ALA A 33 -0.85 -2.39 13.09
CA ALA A 33 -1.59 -1.15 13.08
C ALA A 33 -0.65 0.05 12.79
N PRO A 34 -1.06 1.00 11.96
CA PRO A 34 -0.32 2.25 11.76
C PRO A 34 -0.32 3.09 13.02
N GLY A 35 0.70 3.94 13.14
CA GLY A 35 0.78 4.95 14.20
C GLY A 35 -0.35 5.98 14.08
N GLU A 36 -0.67 6.38 12.85
CA GLU A 36 -1.72 7.37 12.59
C GLU A 36 -2.59 6.96 11.40
N LYS A 37 -3.91 7.05 11.56
CA LYS A 37 -4.90 6.83 10.49
C LYS A 37 -5.62 8.13 10.20
N TYR A 38 -5.46 8.63 8.98
CA TYR A 38 -6.24 9.74 8.46
C TYR A 38 -7.46 9.18 7.75
N ALA A 39 -8.64 9.72 8.09
CA ALA A 39 -9.87 9.42 7.38
C ALA A 39 -9.76 9.81 5.89
N ALA A 40 -10.58 9.15 5.06
CA ALA A 40 -10.65 9.48 3.64
C ALA A 40 -10.99 10.96 3.43
N VAL A 41 -10.16 11.67 2.68
CA VAL A 41 -10.35 13.09 2.35
C VAL A 41 -10.44 13.28 0.84
N GLY A 42 -11.45 14.05 0.39
CA GLY A 42 -11.68 14.42 -1.02
C GLY A 42 -12.54 13.44 -1.82
N GLU A 43 -12.71 13.76 -3.11
CA GLU A 43 -13.30 12.89 -4.14
C GLU A 43 -12.25 12.71 -5.26
N PRO A 44 -11.70 11.50 -5.46
CA PRO A 44 -12.01 10.23 -4.79
C PRO A 44 -11.52 10.16 -3.33
N PRO A 45 -12.18 9.34 -2.48
CA PRO A 45 -11.81 9.18 -1.08
C PRO A 45 -10.45 8.47 -0.92
N ILE A 46 -9.41 9.22 -0.53
CA ILE A 46 -8.08 8.66 -0.23
C ILE A 46 -7.84 8.65 1.28
N THR A 47 -7.76 7.45 1.83
CA THR A 47 -7.37 7.17 3.22
C THR A 47 -5.84 7.10 3.32
N ARG A 48 -5.25 7.73 4.33
CA ARG A 48 -3.79 7.72 4.51
C ARG A 48 -3.43 7.16 5.87
N TRP A 49 -2.57 6.16 5.90
CA TRP A 49 -2.01 5.64 7.14
C TRP A 49 -0.53 6.01 7.23
N VAL A 50 -0.14 6.59 8.35
CA VAL A 50 1.22 7.02 8.64
C VAL A 50 1.85 6.02 9.61
N TYR A 51 2.99 5.47 9.20
CA TYR A 51 3.90 4.69 10.01
C TYR A 51 5.19 5.48 10.21
N ASP A 52 6.02 5.02 11.15
CA ASP A 52 7.27 5.70 11.51
C ASP A 52 8.23 5.83 10.30
N HIS A 53 8.38 4.74 9.54
CA HIS A 53 9.31 4.67 8.40
C HIS A 53 8.65 4.84 7.02
N TYR A 54 7.32 4.83 6.93
CA TYR A 54 6.60 4.89 5.66
C TYR A 54 5.16 5.35 5.81
N THR A 55 4.57 5.82 4.72
CA THR A 55 3.17 6.24 4.62
C THR A 55 2.47 5.44 3.54
N VAL A 56 1.30 4.88 3.86
CA VAL A 56 0.49 4.07 2.95
C VAL A 56 -0.78 4.84 2.61
N TYR A 57 -1.09 4.89 1.32
CA TYR A 57 -2.28 5.51 0.77
C TYR A 57 -3.21 4.40 0.29
N PHE A 58 -4.46 4.48 0.74
CA PHE A 58 -5.53 3.57 0.39
C PHE A 58 -6.62 4.34 -0.33
N GLU A 59 -7.16 3.74 -1.37
CA GLU A 59 -8.37 4.21 -2.02
C GLU A 59 -9.47 3.19 -1.73
N HIS A 60 -10.60 3.67 -1.20
CA HIS A 60 -11.66 2.83 -0.64
C HIS A 60 -11.12 1.90 0.48
N ASP A 61 -10.68 0.69 0.12
CA ASP A 61 -10.12 -0.33 1.03
C ASP A 61 -8.78 -0.92 0.52
N HIS A 62 -8.29 -0.46 -0.63
CA HIS A 62 -7.13 -1.04 -1.29
C HIS A 62 -5.94 -0.08 -1.27
N VAL A 63 -4.74 -0.60 -1.02
CA VAL A 63 -3.50 0.17 -1.13
C VAL A 63 -3.33 0.63 -2.58
N ILE A 64 -3.27 1.94 -2.78
CA ILE A 64 -2.91 2.51 -4.08
C ILE A 64 -1.42 2.82 -4.14
N HIS A 65 -0.82 3.24 -3.03
CA HIS A 65 0.57 3.68 -3.02
C HIS A 65 1.21 3.59 -1.64
N SER A 66 2.48 3.25 -1.59
CA SER A 66 3.27 3.17 -0.34
C SER A 66 4.54 3.98 -0.51
N VAL A 67 4.71 5.01 0.31
CA VAL A 67 5.83 5.95 0.29
C VAL A 67 6.74 5.65 1.47
N LEU A 68 7.97 5.21 1.22
CA LEU A 68 8.98 5.07 2.27
C LEU A 68 9.62 6.42 2.56
N HIS A 69 9.76 6.76 3.83
CA HIS A 69 10.55 7.90 4.25
C HIS A 69 12.02 7.45 4.25
N ARG A 70 12.71 7.64 3.11
CA ARG A 70 14.14 7.39 3.02
C ARG A 70 14.87 8.59 3.64
N ASN A 71 15.39 8.42 4.85
CA ASN A 71 16.27 9.38 5.51
C ASN A 71 17.65 9.38 4.87
#